data_AF-R7YGY3-F1
#
_entry.id   AF-R7YGY3-F1
#
_cell.length_a   1.000
_cell.length_b   1.000
_cell.length_c   1.000
_cell.angle_alpha   90.00
_cell.angle_beta   90.00
_cell.angle_gamma   90.00
#
_symmetry.space_group_name_H-M   'P 1'
#
loop_
_entity.id
_entity.type
_entity.pdbx_description
1 polymer ?
#
loop_
_entity_poly.entity_id
_entity_poly.type
_entity_poly.pdbx_seq_one_letter_code
_entity_poly.pdbx_strand_id
1 'polypeptide(L)'
;MARILCSYLKMMLDYNALPPFIHLYWISASSSKEFLEPLANCMSLLGMLGTRARGTASLFWRNVRMECDHLSSTYTTFNKYGMIAATQALLIYMLVRVAEGETENNNHDAALLGTVTLMLGELRRQLQCESVDMESVDMPYMYFV
;
A
#
# COMPACT_ATOMS: atom_id res chain seq x y z
N MET A 1 15.80 -13.46 -9.06
CA MET A 1 14.76 -12.83 -8.21
C MET A 1 14.00 -11.71 -8.92
N ALA A 2 14.64 -10.68 -9.47
CA ALA A 2 13.95 -9.54 -10.12
C ALA A 2 12.93 -9.93 -11.20
N ARG A 3 13.20 -10.99 -11.99
CA ARG A 3 12.27 -11.47 -13.03
C ARG A 3 10.90 -11.90 -12.51
N ILE A 4 10.82 -12.47 -11.30
CA ILE A 4 9.55 -12.88 -10.69
C ILE A 4 8.75 -11.65 -10.26
N LEU A 5 9.42 -10.65 -9.67
CA LEU A 5 8.81 -9.37 -9.31
C LEU A 5 8.27 -8.62 -10.55
N CYS A 6 9.05 -8.58 -11.63
CA CYS A 6 8.63 -7.95 -12.88
C CYS A 6 7.44 -8.67 -13.52
N SER A 7 7.27 -9.99 -13.31
CA SER A 7 6.09 -10.71 -13.77
C SER A 7 4.82 -10.23 -13.06
N TYR A 8 4.88 -9.91 -11.77
CA TYR A 8 3.73 -9.33 -11.05
C TYR A 8 3.34 -7.96 -11.59
N LEU A 9 4.32 -7.09 -11.86
CA LEU A 9 4.06 -5.79 -12.47
C LEU A 9 3.44 -5.92 -13.87
N LYS A 10 3.96 -6.84 -14.70
CA LYS A 10 3.37 -7.14 -16.01
C LYS A 10 1.95 -7.71 -15.89
N MET A 11 1.70 -8.56 -14.89
CA MET A 11 0.38 -9.10 -14.62
C MET A 11 -0.65 -7.99 -14.32
N MET A 12 -0.23 -7.00 -13.53
CA MET A 12 -1.04 -5.82 -13.19
C MET A 12 -1.25 -4.89 -14.39
N LEU A 13 -0.22 -4.72 -15.23
CA LEU A 13 -0.27 -3.83 -16.40
C LEU A 13 -1.05 -4.42 -17.59
N ASP A 14 -0.89 -5.72 -17.87
CA ASP A 14 -1.36 -6.36 -19.10
C ASP A 14 -2.63 -7.20 -18.92
N TYR A 15 -2.82 -7.80 -17.73
CA TYR A 15 -3.85 -8.83 -17.52
C TYR A 15 -4.94 -8.44 -16.53
N ASN A 16 -4.91 -7.20 -16.02
CA ASN A 16 -5.83 -6.71 -15.00
C ASN A 16 -5.90 -7.64 -13.77
N ALA A 17 -4.80 -8.35 -13.50
CA ALA A 17 -4.73 -9.41 -12.50
C ALA A 17 -3.78 -8.99 -11.39
N LEU A 18 -4.24 -9.17 -10.16
CA LEU A 18 -3.54 -8.71 -8.97
C LEU A 18 -2.51 -9.74 -8.49
N PRO A 19 -1.37 -9.29 -7.97
CA PRO A 19 -0.43 -10.17 -7.28
C PRO A 19 -1.11 -10.82 -6.07
N PRO A 20 -0.65 -12.00 -5.63
CA PRO A 20 -1.28 -12.75 -4.53
C PRO A 20 -1.25 -12.02 -3.18
N PHE A 21 -0.46 -10.95 -3.05
CA PHE A 21 -0.43 -10.09 -1.86
C PHE A 21 -1.53 -9.00 -1.84
N ILE A 22 -2.31 -8.86 -2.92
CA ILE A 22 -3.48 -7.98 -2.98
C ILE A 22 -4.73 -8.86 -3.10
N HIS A 23 -5.48 -8.96 -2.01
CA HIS A 23 -6.63 -9.85 -1.95
C HIS A 23 -7.84 -9.24 -2.70
N LEU A 24 -8.48 -9.98 -3.61
CA LEU A 24 -9.55 -9.49 -4.51
C LEU A 24 -10.76 -8.88 -3.78
N TYR A 25 -11.03 -9.34 -2.56
CA TYR A 25 -12.08 -8.79 -1.68
C TYR A 25 -11.93 -7.27 -1.46
N TRP A 26 -10.70 -6.75 -1.46
CA TRP A 26 -10.44 -5.33 -1.25
C TRP A 26 -10.94 -4.48 -2.42
N ILE A 27 -11.08 -5.03 -3.61
CA ILE A 27 -11.63 -4.34 -4.78
C ILE A 27 -13.15 -4.56 -4.90
N SER A 28 -13.64 -5.73 -4.46
CA SER A 28 -15.03 -6.15 -4.63
C SER A 28 -15.98 -5.75 -3.49
N ALA A 29 -15.50 -5.54 -2.27
CA ALA A 29 -16.36 -5.56 -1.07
C ALA A 29 -16.75 -4.18 -0.49
N SER A 30 -16.22 -3.06 -0.96
CA SER A 30 -16.39 -1.79 -0.23
C SER A 30 -17.47 -0.87 -0.80
N SER A 31 -18.52 -0.69 -0.01
CA SER A 31 -19.52 0.37 -0.17
C SER A 31 -18.97 1.77 0.17
N SER A 32 -17.81 1.86 0.83
CA SER A 32 -17.04 3.10 1.06
C SER A 32 -15.64 2.97 0.45
N LYS A 33 -15.39 3.62 -0.69
CA LYS A 33 -14.14 3.49 -1.47
C LYS A 33 -12.97 4.32 -0.91
N GLU A 34 -13.21 5.16 0.09
CA GLU A 34 -12.24 6.12 0.61
C GLU A 34 -10.97 5.46 1.19
N PHE A 35 -11.11 4.30 1.85
CA PHE A 35 -9.95 3.59 2.39
C PHE A 35 -9.10 2.86 1.32
N LEU A 36 -9.56 2.79 0.07
CA LEU A 36 -8.80 2.20 -1.03
C LEU A 36 -8.07 3.25 -1.87
N GLU A 37 -8.24 4.54 -1.54
CA GLU A 37 -7.68 5.65 -2.29
C GLU A 37 -6.16 5.49 -2.57
N PRO A 38 -5.31 5.10 -1.60
CA PRO A 38 -3.87 4.90 -1.88
C PRO A 38 -3.60 3.83 -2.94
N LEU A 39 -4.39 2.76 -2.93
CA LEU A 39 -4.23 1.66 -3.89
C LEU A 39 -4.78 2.05 -5.27
N ALA A 40 -5.90 2.79 -5.31
CA ALA A 40 -6.48 3.32 -6.55
C ALA A 40 -5.54 4.33 -7.23
N ASN A 41 -4.91 5.22 -6.46
CA ASN A 41 -3.89 6.14 -6.93
C ASN A 41 -2.69 5.40 -7.50
N CYS A 42 -2.22 4.36 -6.80
CA CYS A 42 -1.16 3.49 -7.28
C CYS A 42 -1.50 2.83 -8.63
N MET A 43 -2.69 2.27 -8.78
CA MET A 43 -3.12 1.66 -10.04
C MET A 43 -3.18 2.68 -11.18
N SER A 44 -3.66 3.89 -10.92
CA SER A 44 -3.70 4.99 -11.90
C SER A 44 -2.30 5.38 -12.37
N LEU A 45 -1.35 5.50 -11.43
CA LEU A 45 0.05 5.81 -11.74
C LEU A 45 0.74 4.68 -12.52
N LEU A 46 0.46 3.43 -12.16
CA LEU A 46 0.99 2.27 -12.86
C LEU A 46 0.46 2.21 -14.31
N GLY A 47 -0.83 2.48 -14.52
CA GLY A 47 -1.42 2.61 -15.86
C GLY A 47 -0.75 3.70 -16.70
N MET A 48 -0.47 4.87 -16.10
CA MET A 48 0.27 5.94 -16.77
C MET A 48 1.67 5.49 -17.21
N LEU A 49 2.38 4.73 -16.36
CA LEU A 49 3.71 4.20 -16.68
C LEU A 49 3.66 3.19 -17.85
N GLY A 50 2.59 2.39 -17.94
CA GLY A 50 2.34 1.43 -19.02
C GLY A 50 2.28 2.05 -20.42
N THR A 51 1.87 3.33 -20.53
CA THR A 51 1.76 4.04 -21.82
C THR A 51 3.11 4.36 -22.49
N ARG A 52 4.24 4.20 -21.77
CA ARG A 52 5.62 4.40 -22.27
C ARG A 52 5.89 5.73 -23.03
N ALA A 53 5.07 6.76 -22.85
CA ALA A 53 5.32 8.06 -23.47
C ALA A 53 6.58 8.73 -22.89
N ARG A 54 7.30 9.53 -23.70
CA ARG A 54 8.50 10.24 -23.24
C ARG A 54 8.17 11.15 -22.05
N GLY A 55 8.87 10.98 -20.93
CA GLY A 55 8.69 11.77 -19.71
C GLY A 55 7.75 11.13 -18.66
N THR A 56 7.03 10.05 -18.98
CA THR A 56 6.09 9.41 -18.03
C THR A 56 6.79 8.85 -16.80
N ALA A 57 8.02 8.35 -16.92
CA ALA A 57 8.80 7.85 -15.77
C ALA A 57 9.14 8.98 -14.78
N SER A 58 9.59 10.15 -15.27
CA SER A 58 9.88 11.29 -14.39
C SER A 58 8.64 11.82 -13.67
N LEU A 59 7.50 11.88 -14.38
CA LEU A 59 6.21 12.27 -13.80
C LEU A 59 5.70 11.23 -12.82
N PHE A 60 5.85 9.94 -13.13
CA PHE A 60 5.52 8.83 -12.24
C PHE A 60 6.25 8.97 -10.92
N TRP A 61 7.58 9.11 -10.93
CA TRP A 61 8.37 9.21 -9.70
C TRP A 61 8.09 10.48 -8.91
N ARG A 62 7.83 11.61 -9.59
CA ARG A 62 7.36 12.83 -8.92
C ARG A 62 6.04 12.61 -8.20
N ASN A 63 5.09 11.92 -8.83
CA ASN A 63 3.81 11.59 -8.20
C ASN A 63 3.97 10.59 -7.05
N VAL A 64 4.82 9.57 -7.20
CA VAL A 64 5.14 8.62 -6.12
C VAL A 64 5.72 9.37 -4.90
N ARG A 65 6.57 10.36 -5.12
CA ARG A 65 7.11 11.18 -4.03
C ARG A 65 6.01 11.97 -3.33
N MET A 66 5.14 12.65 -4.08
CA MET A 66 4.00 13.38 -3.51
C MET A 66 3.05 12.46 -2.74
N GLU A 67 2.81 11.25 -3.25
CA GLU A 67 2.00 10.24 -2.57
C GLU A 67 2.65 9.83 -1.24
N CYS A 68 3.97 9.63 -1.21
CA CYS A 68 4.70 9.31 0.03
C CYS A 68 4.59 10.43 1.08
N ASP A 69 4.72 11.68 0.65
CA ASP A 69 4.60 12.85 1.53
C ASP A 69 3.15 12.98 2.05
N HIS A 70 2.15 12.80 1.18
CA HIS A 70 0.73 12.80 1.56
C HIS A 70 0.43 11.70 2.58
N LEU A 71 0.77 10.45 2.26
CA LEU A 71 0.58 9.28 3.12
C LEU A 71 1.25 9.46 4.48
N SER A 72 2.48 9.99 4.52
CA SER A 72 3.19 10.26 5.78
C SER A 72 2.55 11.37 6.61
N SER A 73 1.78 12.27 5.99
CA SER A 73 1.07 13.34 6.71
C SER A 73 -0.30 12.92 7.21
N THR A 74 -0.98 12.01 6.51
CA THR A 74 -2.35 11.57 6.80
C THR A 74 -2.42 10.18 7.45
N TYR A 75 -1.28 9.54 7.75
CA TYR A 75 -1.27 8.17 8.25
C TYR A 75 -2.14 7.95 9.49
N THR A 76 -2.22 8.93 10.40
CA THR A 76 -3.02 8.86 11.63
C THR A 76 -4.54 8.89 11.39
N THR A 77 -4.99 9.35 10.22
CA THR A 77 -6.43 9.41 9.88
C THR A 77 -6.92 8.12 9.23
N PHE A 78 -6.01 7.24 8.78
CA PHE A 78 -6.41 5.97 8.18
C PHE A 78 -6.92 4.99 9.24
N ASN A 79 -7.98 4.28 8.90
CA ASN A 79 -8.34 3.05 9.58
C ASN A 79 -7.41 1.90 9.13
N LYS A 80 -7.49 0.76 9.82
CA LYS A 80 -6.76 -0.48 9.50
C LYS A 80 -6.79 -0.84 8.02
N TYR A 81 -7.94 -0.67 7.37
CA TYR A 81 -8.12 -0.97 5.95
C TYR A 81 -7.33 -0.01 5.06
N GLY A 82 -7.38 1.30 5.35
CA GLY A 82 -6.59 2.33 4.67
C GLY A 82 -5.08 2.11 4.80
N MET A 83 -4.62 1.67 5.97
CA MET A 83 -3.20 1.34 6.20
C MET A 83 -2.73 0.13 5.40
N ILE A 84 -3.56 -0.91 5.30
CA ILE A 84 -3.27 -2.07 4.47
C ILE A 84 -3.19 -1.67 2.99
N ALA A 85 -4.16 -0.87 2.51
CA ALA A 85 -4.17 -0.38 1.13
C ALA A 85 -2.93 0.49 0.82
N ALA A 86 -2.58 1.42 1.71
CA ALA A 86 -1.38 2.25 1.59
C ALA A 86 -0.09 1.42 1.58
N THR A 87 0.00 0.42 2.46
CA THR A 87 1.15 -0.49 2.51
C THR A 87 1.26 -1.29 1.21
N GLN A 88 0.16 -1.80 0.67
CA GLN A 88 0.14 -2.50 -0.61
C GLN A 88 0.56 -1.61 -1.78
N ALA A 89 0.12 -0.35 -1.81
CA ALA A 89 0.54 0.65 -2.79
C ALA A 89 2.06 0.90 -2.73
N LEU A 90 2.61 1.13 -1.53
CA LEU A 90 4.03 1.34 -1.31
C LEU A 90 4.87 0.12 -1.75
N LEU A 91 4.39 -1.10 -1.51
CA LEU A 91 5.03 -2.32 -2.00
C LEU A 91 5.08 -2.33 -3.53
N ILE A 92 4.00 -1.96 -4.23
CA ILE A 92 4.01 -1.87 -5.70
C ILE A 92 5.05 -0.85 -6.18
N TYR A 93 5.14 0.34 -5.57
CA TYR A 93 6.15 1.32 -5.94
C TYR A 93 7.58 0.81 -5.73
N MET A 94 7.83 0.09 -4.63
CA MET A 94 9.11 -0.59 -4.40
C MET A 94 9.40 -1.67 -5.45
N LEU A 95 8.38 -2.44 -5.88
CA LEU A 95 8.54 -3.41 -6.98
C LEU A 95 8.92 -2.71 -8.28
N VAL A 96 8.26 -1.59 -8.63
CA VAL A 96 8.59 -0.77 -9.81
C VAL A 96 10.02 -0.25 -9.71
N ARG A 97 10.42 0.24 -8.53
CA ARG A 97 11.77 0.73 -8.26
C ARG A 97 12.83 -0.33 -8.53
N VAL A 98 12.63 -1.55 -8.02
CA VAL A 98 13.53 -2.69 -8.21
C VAL A 98 13.55 -3.17 -9.66
N ALA A 99 12.39 -3.12 -10.35
CA ALA A 99 12.27 -3.54 -11.73
C ALA A 99 12.96 -2.59 -12.72
N GLU A 100 12.91 -1.28 -12.48
CA GLU A 100 13.51 -0.26 -13.34
C GLU A 100 15.02 -0.13 -13.13
N GLY A 101 15.53 -0.43 -11.92
CA GLY A 101 16.94 -0.20 -11.58
C GLY A 101 17.24 1.29 -11.36
N GLU A 102 18.44 1.64 -10.92
CA GLU A 102 18.80 3.03 -10.59
C GLU A 102 18.74 3.97 -11.81
N THR A 103 17.96 5.05 -11.67
CA THR A 103 17.84 6.11 -12.67
C THR A 103 17.93 7.48 -11.98
N GLU A 104 18.19 8.52 -12.76
CA GLU A 104 18.31 9.90 -12.28
C GLU A 104 17.06 10.40 -11.53
N ASN A 105 15.87 9.88 -11.87
CA ASN A 105 14.60 10.37 -11.37
C ASN A 105 13.97 9.50 -10.27
N ASN A 106 14.55 8.36 -9.91
CA ASN A 106 13.91 7.38 -9.02
C ASN A 106 14.60 7.17 -7.67
N ASN A 107 15.49 8.09 -7.27
CA ASN A 107 16.11 8.07 -5.95
C ASN A 107 15.12 8.55 -4.86
N HIS A 108 14.09 7.75 -4.61
CA HIS A 108 13.05 7.98 -3.62
C HIS A 108 13.01 6.88 -2.55
N ASP A 109 14.07 6.09 -2.44
CA ASP A 109 14.15 4.91 -1.59
C ASP A 109 13.94 5.26 -0.11
N ALA A 110 14.56 6.36 0.36
CA ALA A 110 14.37 6.85 1.72
C ALA A 110 12.92 7.26 2.01
N ALA A 111 12.23 7.86 1.04
CA ALA A 111 10.82 8.23 1.18
C ALA A 111 9.93 6.98 1.22
N LEU A 112 10.12 6.04 0.29
CA LEU A 112 9.37 4.78 0.24
C LEU A 112 9.55 3.95 1.52
N LEU A 113 10.79 3.77 1.98
CA LEU A 113 11.11 3.01 3.19
C LEU A 113 10.63 3.72 4.46
N GLY A 114 10.73 5.05 4.51
CA GLY A 114 10.21 5.86 5.61
C GLY A 114 8.70 5.70 5.73
N THR A 115 7.95 5.94 4.64
CA THR A 115 6.49 5.87 4.63
C THR A 115 5.99 4.47 4.97
N VAL A 116 6.58 3.41 4.41
CA VAL A 116 6.12 2.04 4.71
C VAL A 116 6.39 1.66 6.17
N THR A 117 7.49 2.13 6.75
CA THR A 117 7.81 1.88 8.17
C THR A 117 6.81 2.59 9.07
N LEU A 118 6.43 3.83 8.74
CA LEU A 118 5.39 4.58 9.47
C LEU A 118 4.04 3.87 9.39
N MET A 119 3.62 3.47 8.18
CA MET A 119 2.33 2.78 7.97
C MET A 119 2.26 1.45 8.72
N LEU A 120 3.31 0.62 8.63
CA LEU A 120 3.37 -0.66 9.34
C LEU A 120 3.43 -0.47 10.86
N GLY A 121 4.15 0.55 11.33
CA GLY A 121 4.24 0.88 12.75
C GLY A 121 2.88 1.24 13.34
N GLU A 122 2.11 2.06 12.63
CA GLU A 122 0.77 2.45 13.05
C GLU A 122 -0.25 1.31 12.90
N LEU A 123 -0.20 0.53 11.82
CA LEU A 123 -1.04 -0.66 11.66
C LEU A 123 -0.82 -1.64 12.81
N ARG A 124 0.44 -1.88 13.19
CA ARG A 124 0.79 -2.72 14.35
C ARG A 124 0.17 -2.16 15.63
N ARG A 125 0.23 -0.85 15.85
CA ARG A 125 -0.38 -0.19 17.02
C ARG A 125 -1.88 -0.42 17.07
N GLN A 126 -2.58 -0.28 15.93
CA GLN A 126 -4.03 -0.51 15.86
C GLN A 126 -4.39 -1.98 16.15
N LEU A 127 -3.65 -2.93 15.59
CA LEU A 127 -3.86 -4.36 15.83
C LEU A 127 -3.61 -4.77 17.30
N GLN A 128 -2.61 -4.17 17.94
CA GLN A 128 -2.34 -4.41 19.37
C GLN A 128 -3.47 -3.90 20.28
N CYS A 129 -4.07 -2.75 19.94
CA CYS A 129 -5.21 -2.24 20.69
C CYS A 129 -6.43 -3.18 20.57
N GLU A 130 -6.69 -3.69 19.36
CA GLU A 130 -7.80 -4.61 19.07
C GLU A 130 -7.67 -5.95 19.83
N SER A 131 -6.44 -6.45 20.06
CA SER A 131 -6.22 -7.66 20.87
C SER A 131 -6.46 -7.47 22.37
N VAL A 132 -6.21 -6.26 22.91
CA VAL A 132 -6.45 -5.96 24.34
C VAL A 132 -7.94 -5.81 24.62
N ASP A 133 -8.71 -5.27 23.66
CA ASP A 133 -10.16 -5.16 23.78
C ASP A 133 -10.86 -6.53 23.79
N MET A 134 -10.32 -7.52 23.07
CA MET A 134 -10.89 -8.88 23.03
C MET A 134 -10.65 -9.68 24.31
N GLU A 135 -9.52 -9.47 25.00
CA GLU A 135 -9.26 -10.06 26.33
C GLU A 135 -10.10 -9.42 27.45
N SER A 136 -10.66 -8.22 27.23
CA SER A 136 -11.49 -7.54 28.23
C SER A 136 -12.97 -7.98 28.23
N VAL A 137 -13.42 -8.72 27.21
CA VAL A 137 -14.81 -9.16 27.05
C VAL A 137 -15.05 -10.58 27.62
N ASP A 138 -14.00 -11.32 27.98
CA ASP A 138 -14.08 -12.65 28.61
C ASP A 138 -14.12 -12.61 30.15
N MET A 139 -14.98 -11.76 30.73
CA MET A 139 -15.42 -11.96 32.12
C MET A 139 -16.92 -11.69 32.30
N PRO A 140 -17.77 -12.72 32.16
CA PRO A 140 -19.06 -12.75 32.84
C PRO A 140 -19.23 -14.01 33.72
N TYR A 141 -19.21 -13.75 35.03
CA TYR A 141 -20.03 -14.35 36.10
C TYR A 141 -19.70 -15.73 36.74
N MET A 142 -19.36 -15.59 38.03
CA MET A 142 -19.95 -16.26 39.21
C MET A 142 -19.70 -17.75 39.50
N TYR A 143 -18.99 -17.99 40.62
CA TYR A 143 -19.43 -18.98 41.61
C TYR A 143 -19.82 -18.25 42.90
N PHE A 144 -21.13 -18.27 43.18
CA PHE A 144 -21.70 -18.00 44.50
C PHE A 144 -21.26 -19.11 45.48
N VAL A 145 -20.97 -18.72 46.72
CA VAL A 145 -20.85 -19.61 47.89
C VAL A 145 -22.24 -19.84 48.48
#